data_AF-A0A9P6JZ18-F1
#
_entry.id   AF-A0A9P6JZ18-F1
#
_cell.length_a   1.000
_cell.length_b   1.000
_cell.length_c   1.000
_cell.angle_alpha   90.00
_cell.angle_beta   90.00
_cell.angle_gamma   90.00
#
_symmetry.space_group_name_H-M   'P 1'
#
loop_
_entity.id
_entity.type
_entity.pdbx_description
1 polymer ?
#
loop_
_entity_poly.entity_id
_entity_poly.type
_entity_poly.pdbx_seq_one_letter_code
_entity_poly.pdbx_strand_id
1 'polypeptide(L)'
;MALSIVRKVRAFVLFLTTVNLGLTIATYIYISNLLSRNPSSGNGMFPLEPIHYLEIALATFLFFGYLYSLCCNLYKLNRIFRAVLMSALAIALIVVQVIFMVDQVKDNNAPDEDGNISKLGPFSCQGGGDMCYVSNAHLFVAIITGLSVVVEAVVTLVVKEKKKEEKYFYEDRDDDDSDGGSVIIF
;
A
#
# COMPACT_ATOMS: atom_id res chain seq x y z
N MET A 1 17.34 19.65 8.24
CA MET A 1 17.74 18.75 7.14
C MET A 1 17.07 17.38 7.24
N ALA A 2 17.12 16.68 8.37
CA ALA A 2 16.47 15.36 8.54
C ALA A 2 14.95 15.33 8.23
N LEU A 3 14.20 16.37 8.64
CA LEU A 3 12.75 16.46 8.40
C LEU A 3 12.39 16.53 6.90
N SER A 4 13.25 17.12 6.05
CA SER A 4 13.00 17.18 4.61
C SER A 4 13.26 15.86 3.91
N ILE A 5 14.18 15.04 4.44
CA ILE A 5 14.49 13.72 3.89
C ILE A 5 13.33 12.77 4.14
N VAL A 6 12.81 12.71 5.37
CA VAL A 6 11.65 11.86 5.72
C VAL A 6 10.42 12.22 4.89
N ARG A 7 10.16 13.52 4.68
CA ARG A 7 9.05 13.96 3.79
C ARG A 7 9.26 13.55 2.33
N LYS A 8 10.48 13.66 1.80
CA LYS A 8 10.79 13.21 0.42
C LYS A 8 10.60 11.70 0.25
N VAL A 9 11.08 10.91 1.22
CA VAL A 9 10.90 9.45 1.21
C VAL A 9 9.42 9.10 1.27
N ARG A 10 8.64 9.74 2.16
CA ARG A 10 7.18 9.52 2.25
C ARG A 10 6.44 9.90 0.97
N ALA A 11 6.82 11.00 0.31
CA ALA A 11 6.23 11.40 -0.96
C ALA A 11 6.56 10.39 -2.07
N PHE A 12 7.79 9.86 -2.10
CA PHE A 12 8.18 8.81 -3.03
C PHE A 12 7.40 7.51 -2.78
N VAL A 13 7.25 7.10 -1.52
CA VAL A 13 6.45 5.90 -1.18
C VAL A 13 4.97 6.11 -1.50
N LEU A 14 4.42 7.32 -1.29
CA LEU A 14 3.06 7.65 -1.73
C LEU A 14 2.91 7.50 -3.25
N PHE A 15 3.89 7.97 -4.02
CA PHE A 15 3.87 7.79 -5.47
C PHE A 15 3.83 6.30 -5.83
N LEU A 16 4.69 5.47 -5.22
CA LEU A 16 4.69 4.02 -5.45
C LEU A 16 3.36 3.36 -5.06
N THR A 17 2.79 3.69 -3.89
CA THR A 17 1.49 3.13 -3.49
C THR A 17 0.36 3.59 -4.39
N THR A 18 0.45 4.79 -4.97
CA THR A 18 -0.51 5.28 -5.98
C THR A 18 -0.43 4.48 -7.27
N VAL A 19 0.78 4.27 -7.80
CA VAL A 19 0.99 3.46 -9.01
C VAL A 19 0.55 2.02 -8.76
N ASN A 20 0.90 1.45 -7.60
CA ASN A 20 0.47 0.11 -7.20
C ASN A 20 -1.06 0.00 -7.18
N LEU A 21 -1.74 0.89 -6.46
CA LEU A 21 -3.21 0.89 -6.39
C LEU A 21 -3.85 1.07 -7.78
N GLY A 22 -3.29 1.94 -8.61
CA GLY A 22 -3.75 2.15 -9.98
C GLY A 22 -3.65 0.88 -10.83
N LEU A 23 -2.52 0.17 -10.75
CA LEU A 23 -2.33 -1.12 -11.42
C LEU A 23 -3.27 -2.19 -10.86
N THR A 24 -3.42 -2.30 -9.53
CA THR A 24 -4.35 -3.21 -8.89
C THR A 24 -5.77 -3.01 -9.43
N ILE A 25 -6.26 -1.76 -9.41
CA ILE A 25 -7.59 -1.41 -9.94
C ILE A 25 -7.69 -1.75 -11.43
N ALA A 26 -6.71 -1.38 -12.25
CA ALA A 26 -6.71 -1.66 -13.68
C ALA A 26 -6.79 -3.17 -13.97
N THR A 27 -5.99 -3.98 -13.27
CA THR A 27 -5.98 -5.44 -13.38
C THR A 27 -7.34 -6.04 -13.01
N TYR A 28 -7.96 -5.62 -11.90
CA TYR A 28 -9.25 -6.18 -11.47
C TYR A 28 -10.45 -5.70 -12.31
N ILE A 29 -10.45 -4.44 -12.79
CA ILE A 29 -11.44 -3.97 -13.77
C ILE A 29 -11.36 -4.81 -15.05
N TYR A 30 -10.14 -5.17 -15.43
CA TYR A 30 -9.92 -5.93 -16.64
C TYR A 30 -10.32 -7.41 -16.50
N ILE A 31 -9.92 -8.08 -15.41
CA ILE A 31 -10.35 -9.45 -15.08
C ILE A 31 -11.88 -9.54 -15.03
N SER A 32 -12.55 -8.59 -14.36
CA SER A 32 -14.02 -8.57 -14.28
C SER A 32 -14.69 -8.34 -15.65
N ASN A 33 -14.09 -7.53 -16.52
CA ASN A 33 -14.59 -7.32 -17.89
C ASN A 33 -14.36 -8.54 -18.81
N LEU A 34 -13.28 -9.30 -18.64
CA LEU A 34 -13.05 -10.53 -19.39
C LEU A 34 -14.03 -11.62 -19.00
N LEU A 35 -14.23 -11.82 -17.70
CA LEU A 35 -15.18 -12.81 -17.16
C LEU A 35 -16.62 -12.53 -17.61
N SER A 36 -17.03 -11.26 -17.68
CA SER A 36 -18.39 -10.90 -18.13
C SER A 36 -18.63 -11.11 -19.62
N ARG A 37 -17.57 -11.17 -20.45
CA ARG A 37 -17.65 -11.37 -21.90
C ARG A 37 -17.65 -12.83 -22.34
N ASN A 38 -17.38 -13.78 -21.43
CA ASN A 38 -17.34 -15.20 -21.75
C ASN A 38 -18.39 -15.99 -20.94
N PRO A 39 -19.70 -15.81 -21.21
CA PRO A 39 -20.79 -16.41 -20.43
C PRO A 39 -20.99 -17.92 -20.67
N SER A 40 -20.09 -18.59 -21.40
CA SER A 40 -20.26 -20.01 -21.78
C SER A 40 -20.13 -21.00 -20.63
N SER A 41 -19.59 -20.60 -19.48
CA SER A 41 -19.67 -21.38 -18.24
C SER A 41 -20.92 -20.95 -17.47
N GLY A 42 -22.01 -21.68 -17.65
CA GLY A 42 -23.27 -21.43 -16.94
C GLY A 42 -23.07 -21.26 -15.44
N ASN A 43 -23.71 -20.22 -14.89
CA ASN A 43 -23.68 -19.71 -13.52
C ASN A 43 -22.69 -18.55 -13.30
N GLY A 44 -23.14 -17.37 -13.73
CA GLY A 44 -22.52 -16.08 -13.49
C GLY A 44 -22.53 -15.68 -12.01
N MET A 45 -21.50 -16.11 -11.29
CA MET A 45 -20.83 -15.32 -10.25
C MET A 45 -19.58 -16.11 -9.88
N PHE A 46 -18.45 -15.83 -10.53
CA PHE A 46 -17.17 -16.38 -10.08
C PHE A 46 -16.72 -15.54 -8.89
N PRO A 47 -16.71 -16.10 -7.66
CA PRO A 47 -16.21 -15.35 -6.51
C PRO A 47 -14.73 -15.08 -6.76
N LEU A 48 -14.31 -13.81 -6.77
CA LEU A 48 -12.90 -13.50 -6.61
C LEU A 48 -12.42 -14.25 -5.35
N GLU A 49 -11.33 -14.99 -5.46
CA GLU A 49 -10.75 -15.64 -4.31
C GLU A 49 -10.44 -14.60 -3.21
N PRO A 50 -10.61 -14.96 -1.92
CA PRO A 50 -10.38 -14.03 -0.80
C PRO A 50 -9.03 -13.31 -0.85
N ILE A 51 -8.02 -13.95 -1.44
CA ILE A 51 -6.67 -13.40 -1.59
C ILE A 51 -6.63 -12.14 -2.47
N HIS A 52 -7.50 -12.04 -3.47
CA HIS A 52 -7.62 -10.85 -4.32
C HIS A 52 -8.20 -9.65 -3.58
N TYR A 53 -9.22 -9.88 -2.75
CA TYR A 53 -9.78 -8.83 -1.88
C TYR A 53 -8.77 -8.36 -0.84
N LEU A 54 -8.00 -9.29 -0.29
CA LEU A 54 -6.92 -8.98 0.64
C LEU A 54 -5.88 -8.07 -0.02
N GLU A 55 -5.50 -8.37 -1.27
CA GLU A 55 -4.56 -7.55 -2.02
C GLU A 55 -5.05 -6.11 -2.22
N ILE A 56 -6.30 -5.94 -2.68
CA ILE A 56 -6.93 -4.63 -2.88
C ILE A 56 -6.97 -3.87 -1.56
N ALA A 57 -7.37 -4.54 -0.47
CA ALA A 57 -7.42 -3.94 0.85
C ALA A 57 -6.03 -3.45 1.30
N LEU A 58 -5.00 -4.27 1.16
CA LEU A 58 -3.61 -3.93 1.52
C LEU A 58 -3.09 -2.73 0.70
N ALA A 59 -3.28 -2.73 -0.61
CA ALA A 59 -2.90 -1.62 -1.48
C ALA A 59 -3.61 -0.31 -1.07
N THR A 60 -4.91 -0.41 -0.78
CA THR A 60 -5.75 0.73 -0.36
C THR A 60 -5.32 1.28 1.00
N PHE A 61 -5.11 0.41 1.99
CA PHE A 61 -4.65 0.83 3.33
C PHE A 61 -3.27 1.47 3.29
N LEU A 62 -2.34 0.96 2.47
CA LEU A 62 -1.03 1.58 2.29
C LEU A 62 -1.15 2.96 1.63
N PHE A 63 -1.94 3.09 0.56
CA PHE A 63 -2.16 4.38 -0.10
C PHE A 63 -2.73 5.42 0.87
N PHE A 64 -3.85 5.12 1.53
CA PHE A 64 -4.45 6.04 2.49
C PHE A 64 -3.52 6.30 3.68
N GLY A 65 -2.82 5.29 4.19
CA GLY A 65 -1.88 5.46 5.30
C GLY A 65 -0.76 6.46 4.97
N TYR A 66 -0.22 6.44 3.75
CA TYR A 66 0.77 7.42 3.30
C TYR A 66 0.17 8.78 2.93
N LEU A 67 -1.03 8.81 2.35
CA LEU A 67 -1.76 10.05 2.06
C LEU A 67 -2.06 10.80 3.36
N TYR A 68 -2.62 10.11 4.36
CA TYR A 68 -2.89 10.65 5.68
C TYR A 68 -1.62 11.09 6.39
N SER A 69 -0.49 10.39 6.21
CA SER A 69 0.79 10.82 6.77
C SER A 69 1.30 12.15 6.22
N LEU A 70 0.96 12.50 4.98
CA LEU A 70 1.47 13.69 4.31
C LEU A 70 0.52 14.87 4.50
N CYS A 71 -0.80 14.63 4.43
CA CYS A 71 -1.82 15.66 4.60
C CYS A 71 -2.04 16.04 6.07
N CYS A 72 -2.15 15.04 6.95
CA CYS A 72 -2.39 15.27 8.37
C CYS A 72 -1.05 15.20 9.10
N ASN A 73 -0.66 16.30 9.75
CA ASN A 73 0.55 16.42 10.56
C ASN A 73 0.41 15.58 11.86
N LEU A 74 0.23 14.26 11.71
CA LEU A 74 0.03 13.27 12.76
C LEU A 74 1.36 12.98 13.47
N TYR A 75 1.91 14.00 14.11
CA TYR A 75 2.87 13.83 15.19
C TYR A 75 2.24 13.18 16.43
N LYS A 76 0.90 13.04 16.46
CA LYS A 76 0.14 12.48 17.59
C LYS A 76 0.09 10.94 17.61
N LEU A 77 0.19 10.27 16.46
CA LEU A 77 0.24 8.81 16.42
C LEU A 77 1.65 8.34 16.82
N ASN A 78 1.72 7.38 17.73
CA ASN A 78 3.00 6.88 18.21
C ASN A 78 3.83 6.36 17.01
N ARG A 79 4.97 6.99 16.79
CA ARG A 79 5.85 6.76 15.64
C ARG A 79 6.17 5.27 15.43
N ILE A 80 6.39 4.56 16.54
CA ILE A 80 6.68 3.13 16.56
C ILE A 80 5.48 2.34 16.07
N PHE A 81 4.29 2.61 16.63
CA PHE A 81 3.06 1.92 16.25
C PHE A 81 2.78 2.07 14.76
N ARG A 82 2.94 3.28 14.21
CA ARG A 82 2.77 3.51 12.78
C ARG A 82 3.80 2.75 11.94
N ALA A 83 5.08 2.79 12.30
CA ALA A 83 6.12 2.07 11.57
C ALA A 83 5.87 0.56 11.56
N VAL A 84 5.43 0.00 12.69
CA VAL A 84 5.05 -1.42 12.82
C VAL A 84 3.81 -1.74 11.98
N LEU A 85 2.77 -0.90 12.03
CA LEU A 85 1.54 -1.12 11.25
C LEU A 85 1.82 -1.10 9.75
N MET A 86 2.56 -0.10 9.26
CA MET A 86 2.84 0.04 7.83
C MET A 86 3.79 -1.07 7.34
N SER A 87 4.76 -1.48 8.15
CA SER A 87 5.62 -2.63 7.81
C SER A 87 4.84 -3.95 7.81
N ALA A 88 3.92 -4.17 8.76
CA ALA A 88 3.06 -5.35 8.77
C ALA A 88 2.19 -5.43 7.50
N LEU A 89 1.56 -4.32 7.10
CA LEU A 89 0.78 -4.24 5.86
C LEU A 89 1.64 -4.49 4.61
N ALA A 90 2.87 -3.95 4.58
CA ALA A 90 3.79 -4.16 3.47
C ALA A 90 4.28 -5.61 3.36
N ILE A 91 4.59 -6.24 4.50
CA ILE A 91 4.97 -7.66 4.53
C ILE A 91 3.80 -8.52 4.07
N ALA A 92 2.58 -8.24 4.55
CA ALA A 92 1.39 -8.95 4.10
C ALA A 92 1.20 -8.81 2.57
N LEU A 93 1.43 -7.61 2.02
CA LEU A 93 1.35 -7.39 0.57
C LEU A 93 2.39 -8.25 -0.16
N ILE A 94 3.65 -8.25 0.28
CA ILE A 94 4.72 -9.07 -0.32
C ILE A 94 4.35 -10.56 -0.27
N VAL A 95 3.84 -11.06 0.87
CA VAL A 95 3.43 -12.46 1.01
C VAL A 95 2.34 -12.82 0.01
N VAL A 96 1.33 -11.96 -0.16
CA VAL A 96 0.27 -12.16 -1.15
C VAL A 96 0.86 -12.23 -2.58
N GLN A 97 1.79 -11.35 -2.93
CA GLN A 97 2.44 -11.38 -4.25
C GLN A 97 3.29 -12.64 -4.45
N VAL A 98 3.97 -13.13 -3.41
CA VAL A 98 4.76 -14.37 -3.48
C VAL A 98 3.85 -15.58 -3.69
N ILE A 99 2.68 -15.62 -3.05
CA ILE A 99 1.69 -16.69 -3.27
C ILE A 99 1.27 -16.68 -4.75
N PHE A 100 0.90 -15.51 -5.29
CA PHE A 100 0.55 -15.40 -6.72
C PHE A 100 1.67 -15.84 -7.65
N MET A 101 2.93 -15.53 -7.34
CA MET A 101 4.08 -16.02 -8.14
C MET A 101 4.22 -17.53 -8.07
N VAL A 102 4.06 -18.13 -6.90
CA VAL A 102 4.16 -19.58 -6.73
C VAL A 102 3.05 -20.28 -7.51
N ASP A 103 1.83 -19.76 -7.45
CA ASP A 103 0.69 -20.30 -8.21
C ASP A 103 0.90 -20.14 -9.72
N GLN A 104 1.35 -18.97 -10.20
CA GLN A 104 1.69 -18.78 -11.61
C GLN A 104 2.78 -19.75 -12.09
N VAL A 105 3.83 -19.95 -11.29
CA VAL A 105 4.89 -20.91 -11.64
C VAL A 105 4.34 -22.34 -11.65
N LYS A 106 3.47 -22.70 -10.71
CA LYS A 106 2.86 -24.03 -10.66
C LYS A 106 1.97 -24.29 -11.87
N ASP A 107 1.14 -23.31 -12.25
CA ASP A 107 0.25 -23.40 -13.41
C ASP A 107 1.05 -23.48 -14.72
N ASN A 108 2.08 -22.66 -14.87
CA ASN A 108 2.93 -22.69 -16.06
C ASN A 108 3.77 -23.97 -16.18
N ASN A 109 4.07 -24.63 -15.06
CA ASN A 109 4.78 -25.92 -15.04
C ASN A 109 3.83 -27.13 -15.07
N ALA A 110 2.52 -26.92 -15.15
CA ALA A 110 1.59 -28.03 -15.37
C ALA A 110 1.80 -28.59 -16.79
N PRO A 111 1.69 -29.92 -16.97
CA PRO A 111 1.76 -30.50 -18.30
C PRO A 111 0.61 -29.95 -19.14
N ASP A 112 0.95 -29.37 -20.29
CA ASP A 112 -0.04 -28.90 -21.26
C ASP A 112 -0.82 -30.08 -21.86
N GLU A 113 -1.91 -29.84 -22.61
CA GLU A 113 -2.71 -30.93 -23.20
C GLU A 113 -1.88 -31.87 -24.11
N ASP A 114 -0.77 -31.37 -24.66
CA ASP A 114 0.22 -32.12 -25.45
C ASP A 114 1.30 -32.85 -24.62
N GLY A 115 1.22 -32.81 -23.29
CA GLY A 115 2.18 -33.44 -22.36
C GLY A 115 3.54 -32.72 -22.27
N ASN A 116 3.70 -31.59 -22.94
CA ASN A 116 4.91 -30.78 -22.86
C ASN A 116 4.88 -29.93 -21.58
N ILE A 117 5.97 -29.98 -20.82
CA ILE A 117 6.16 -29.12 -19.64
C ILE A 117 7.01 -27.92 -20.07
N SER A 118 6.38 -26.76 -20.14
CA SER A 118 7.10 -25.52 -20.36
C SER A 118 7.65 -25.01 -19.03
N LYS A 119 8.95 -25.18 -18.78
CA LYS A 119 9.59 -24.66 -17.57
C LYS A 119 9.73 -23.15 -17.62
N LEU A 120 8.66 -22.46 -17.24
CA LEU A 120 8.64 -21.00 -17.17
C LEU A 120 9.03 -20.52 -15.77
N GLY A 121 9.91 -19.52 -15.74
CA GLY A 121 10.32 -18.85 -14.51
C GLY A 121 9.30 -17.82 -14.03
N PRO A 122 9.46 -17.28 -12.81
CA PRO A 122 8.64 -16.15 -12.37
C PRO A 122 8.83 -14.98 -13.35
N PHE A 123 7.72 -14.30 -13.71
CA PHE A 123 7.65 -13.21 -14.70
C PHE A 123 7.82 -13.57 -16.18
N SER A 124 7.72 -14.85 -16.55
CA SER A 124 7.74 -15.23 -17.96
C SER A 124 6.33 -15.33 -18.55
N CYS A 125 6.19 -14.90 -19.81
CA CYS A 125 4.95 -14.98 -20.57
C CYS A 125 5.17 -15.89 -21.77
N GLN A 126 4.53 -17.06 -21.80
CA GLN A 126 4.51 -17.92 -22.99
C GLN A 126 3.27 -17.59 -23.83
N GLY A 127 3.42 -17.42 -25.14
CA GLY A 127 2.28 -17.24 -26.06
C GLY A 127 1.63 -15.85 -26.09
N GLY A 128 1.98 -14.96 -25.16
CA GLY A 128 1.97 -13.50 -25.34
C GLY A 128 0.65 -12.81 -25.71
N GLY A 129 -0.30 -12.75 -24.78
CA GLY A 129 -1.25 -11.63 -24.73
C GLY A 129 -0.69 -10.48 -23.87
N ASP A 130 -1.04 -9.23 -24.21
CA ASP A 130 -0.69 -8.02 -23.43
C ASP A 130 -1.02 -8.15 -21.93
N MET A 131 -1.99 -9.02 -21.61
CA MET A 131 -2.43 -9.32 -20.23
C MET A 131 -1.33 -9.85 -19.32
N CYS A 132 -0.45 -10.72 -19.84
CA CYS A 132 0.57 -11.35 -19.00
C CYS A 132 1.62 -10.31 -18.56
N TYR A 133 1.97 -9.37 -19.45
CA TYR A 133 2.85 -8.26 -19.11
C TYR A 133 2.25 -7.32 -18.09
N VAL A 134 0.94 -7.03 -18.18
CA VAL A 134 0.23 -6.21 -17.18
C VAL A 134 0.20 -6.91 -15.82
N SER A 135 -0.08 -8.21 -15.78
CA SER A 135 -0.07 -9.01 -14.54
C SER A 135 1.32 -9.05 -13.91
N ASN A 136 2.37 -9.30 -14.70
CA ASN A 136 3.75 -9.30 -14.20
C ASN A 136 4.20 -7.93 -13.70
N ALA A 137 3.81 -6.85 -14.38
CA ALA A 137 4.09 -5.48 -13.95
C ALA A 137 3.40 -5.16 -12.63
N HIS A 138 2.15 -5.60 -12.44
CA HIS A 138 1.39 -5.45 -11.21
C HIS A 138 2.05 -6.21 -10.04
N LEU A 139 2.46 -7.47 -10.22
CA LEU A 139 3.22 -8.23 -9.22
C LEU A 139 4.54 -7.53 -8.83
N PHE A 140 5.30 -7.09 -9.83
CA PHE A 140 6.62 -6.47 -9.63
C PHE A 140 6.51 -5.13 -8.89
N VAL A 141 5.58 -4.27 -9.29
CA VAL A 141 5.35 -2.97 -8.65
C VAL A 141 4.85 -3.14 -7.21
N ALA A 142 4.00 -4.14 -6.94
CA ALA A 142 3.53 -4.43 -5.59
C ALA A 142 4.69 -4.85 -4.66
N ILE A 143 5.62 -5.68 -5.13
CA ILE A 143 6.82 -6.08 -4.35
C ILE A 143 7.72 -4.88 -4.08
N ILE A 144 8.03 -4.08 -5.10
CA ILE A 144 8.86 -2.87 -4.93
C ILE A 144 8.21 -1.90 -3.93
N THR A 145 6.89 -1.75 -4.02
CA THR A 145 6.13 -0.91 -3.09
C THR A 145 6.26 -1.43 -1.67
N GLY A 146 6.04 -2.73 -1.44
CA GLY A 146 6.19 -3.35 -0.12
C GLY A 146 7.61 -3.17 0.45
N LEU A 147 8.65 -3.41 -0.34
CA LEU A 147 10.04 -3.21 0.10
C LEU A 147 10.32 -1.74 0.43
N SER A 148 9.82 -0.82 -0.38
CA SER A 148 10.02 0.62 -0.17
C SER A 148 9.34 1.11 1.12
N VAL A 149 8.17 0.56 1.46
CA VAL A 149 7.48 0.83 2.72
C VAL A 149 8.29 0.32 3.92
N VAL A 150 8.86 -0.88 3.83
CA VAL A 150 9.72 -1.42 4.91
C VAL A 150 10.97 -0.55 5.08
N VAL A 151 11.62 -0.14 3.99
CA VAL A 151 12.76 0.77 4.05
C VAL A 151 12.38 2.11 4.67
N GLU A 152 11.23 2.69 4.30
CA GLU A 152 10.75 3.92 4.92
C GLU A 152 10.47 3.75 6.41
N ALA A 153 9.89 2.62 6.84
CA ALA A 153 9.69 2.33 8.24
C ALA A 153 11.01 2.31 9.02
N VAL A 154 12.06 1.70 8.46
CA VAL A 154 13.41 1.67 9.07
C VAL A 154 14.02 3.07 9.14
N VAL A 155 13.96 3.85 8.05
CA VAL A 155 14.42 5.25 8.04
C VAL A 155 13.65 6.09 9.07
N THR A 156 12.34 5.87 9.13
CA THR A 156 11.41 6.44 10.10
C THR A 156 11.54 5.78 11.47
N LEU A 157 12.50 4.91 11.78
CA LEU A 157 12.87 4.57 13.18
C LEU A 157 14.24 5.14 13.55
N VAL A 158 15.18 5.13 12.60
CA VAL A 158 16.56 5.59 12.82
C VAL A 158 16.65 7.11 12.93
N VAL A 159 15.90 7.86 12.10
CA VAL A 159 16.01 9.32 12.05
C VAL A 159 15.20 9.97 13.17
N LYS A 160 15.78 10.26 14.34
CA LYS A 160 15.07 11.02 15.40
C LYS A 160 14.58 12.37 14.87
N GLU A 161 13.28 12.50 14.61
CA GLU A 161 12.66 13.81 14.39
C GLU A 161 12.80 14.60 15.69
N LYS A 162 13.61 15.67 15.68
CA LYS A 162 13.61 16.62 16.79
C LYS A 162 12.20 17.19 16.87
N LYS A 163 11.46 16.85 17.94
CA LYS A 163 10.20 17.53 18.28
C LYS A 163 10.50 19.03 18.26
N LYS A 164 9.95 19.77 17.30
CA LYS A 164 9.72 21.18 17.54
C LYS A 164 8.59 21.18 18.55
N GLU A 165 8.93 21.43 19.81
CA GLU A 165 7.95 21.89 20.77
C GLU A 165 7.33 23.13 20.14
N GLU A 166 6.07 23.02 19.72
CA GLU A 166 5.23 24.20 19.56
C GLU A 166 5.19 24.83 20.95
N LYS A 167 6.05 25.83 21.17
CA LYS A 167 5.84 26.80 22.23
C LYS A 167 4.50 27.44 21.92
N TYR A 168 3.45 26.94 22.56
CA TYR A 168 2.27 27.74 22.81
C TYR A 168 2.78 28.93 23.62
N PHE A 169 3.04 30.04 22.94
CA PHE A 169 3.12 31.34 23.59
C PHE A 169 1.70 31.58 24.10
N TYR A 170 1.47 31.26 25.37
CA TYR A 170 0.46 31.98 26.12
C TYR A 170 1.03 33.41 26.22
N GLU A 171 0.51 34.28 25.38
CA GLU A 171 0.64 35.71 25.57
C GLU A 171 -0.24 36.02 26.78
N ASP A 172 0.34 35.90 27.98
CA ASP A 172 -0.21 36.52 29.18
C ASP A 172 -0.24 38.03 28.87
N ARG A 173 -1.42 38.50 28.45
CA ARG A 173 -1.77 39.90 28.61
C ARG A 173 -1.94 40.11 30.10
N ASP A 174 -0.88 40.62 30.72
CA ASP A 174 -0.97 41.42 31.93
C ASP A 174 -1.79 42.68 31.60
N ASP A 175 -3.11 42.52 31.51
CA ASP A 175 -4.05 43.62 31.68
C ASP A 175 -4.44 43.61 33.17
N ASP A 176 -3.54 44.16 33.99
CA ASP A 176 -3.90 44.77 35.27
C ASP A 176 -4.93 45.86 34.97
N ASP A 177 -6.21 45.55 35.19
CA ASP A 177 -7.02 46.19 36.21
C ASP A 177 -8.53 45.96 35.98
N SER A 178 -9.22 45.72 37.10
CA SER A 178 -10.64 45.94 37.33
C SER A 178 -11.59 44.74 37.23
N ASP A 179 -11.85 44.19 38.43
CA ASP A 179 -13.14 43.75 38.97
C ASP A 179 -14.03 42.79 38.16
N GLY A 180 -14.09 41.56 38.68
CA GLY A 180 -15.36 40.88 38.93
C GLY A 180 -15.79 39.80 37.94
N GLY A 181 -15.87 38.57 38.45
CA GLY A 181 -16.81 37.58 37.90
C GLY A 181 -16.21 36.20 37.68
N SER A 182 -16.30 35.34 38.69
CA SER A 182 -16.19 33.89 38.51
C SER A 182 -17.30 33.40 37.59
N VAL A 183 -16.96 32.69 36.51
CA VAL A 183 -17.91 31.83 35.80
C VAL A 183 -17.21 30.53 35.43
N ILE A 184 -17.53 29.48 36.19
CA ILE A 184 -17.29 28.07 35.84
C ILE A 184 -18.48 27.63 35.00
N ILE A 185 -18.25 27.10 33.80
CA ILE A 185 -19.25 26.34 33.05
C ILE A 185 -18.65 24.97 32.72
N PHE A 186 -19.45 23.96 33.01
CA PHE A 186 -19.22 22.52 32.86
C PHE A 186 -18.85 22.10 31.44
#